data_AF-A0A8D9FHB8-F1
#
_entry.id   AF-A0A8D9FHB8-F1
#
_cell.length_a   1.000
_cell.length_b   1.000
_cell.length_c   1.000
_cell.angle_alpha   90.00
_cell.angle_beta   90.00
_cell.angle_gamma   90.00
#
_symmetry.space_group_name_H-M   'P 1'
#
loop_
_entity.id
_entity.type
_entity.pdbx_description
1 polymer ?
#
loop_
_entity_poly.entity_id
_entity_poly.type
_entity_poly.pdbx_seq_one_letter_code
_entity_poly.pdbx_strand_id
1 'polypeptide(L)'
;MKDKHMEEQEDRRSNVIVHKWPQHKNEDILYEIQKIAAKLGFKTPTKEILGGRRIVLKKSDPQVPKPIVISLKDRATREKWTTAFNELKLWKEKWYLNEHLSQYNQYLISQAREWAKKNNWEYVWSKACRVMVRKTKSSQVRELTNLEQLKEWDSKDELSPKSDNHDSIEQKYRMKKDDGYNEAERKHRLTNLLVRNYYHKTNTPIMKLVEEIGHKLGFSNPMEDVSKALKTSHYIMIRLKTIEAKMRWLKAYKNINLSKQRWYLNEHLSDYNLQLYKKTNKWAKRIG
;
A
#
# COMPACT_ATOMS: atom_id res chain seq x y z
N MET A 1 15.43 16.91 7.33
CA MET A 1 14.24 16.04 7.57
C MET A 1 14.61 14.58 7.83
N LYS A 2 15.74 14.06 7.32
CA LYS A 2 16.23 12.71 7.64
C LYS A 2 16.64 12.55 9.11
N ASP A 3 17.11 13.60 9.78
CA ASP A 3 17.67 13.44 11.14
C ASP A 3 16.60 13.29 12.23
N LYS A 4 15.49 14.03 12.11
CA LYS A 4 14.42 14.05 13.14
C LYS A 4 13.75 12.69 13.37
N HIS A 5 13.50 11.92 12.31
CA HIS A 5 12.82 10.63 12.47
C HIS A 5 13.75 9.53 13.01
N MET A 6 15.07 9.68 12.81
CA MET A 6 16.08 8.78 13.38
C MET A 6 16.20 9.00 14.88
N GLU A 7 16.22 10.27 15.31
CA GLU A 7 16.16 10.66 16.72
C GLU A 7 14.87 10.13 17.38
N GLU A 8 13.71 10.37 16.77
CA GLU A 8 12.42 9.84 17.27
C GLU A 8 12.40 8.30 17.38
N GLN A 9 13.11 7.59 16.50
CA GLN A 9 13.20 6.14 16.56
C GLN A 9 14.14 5.68 17.66
N GLU A 10 15.23 6.41 17.91
CA GLU A 10 16.20 6.12 18.95
C GLU A 10 15.56 6.21 20.34
N ASP A 11 14.75 7.25 20.58
CA ASP A 11 13.95 7.41 21.81
C ASP A 11 12.97 6.25 22.06
N ARG A 12 12.63 5.50 21.00
CA ARG A 12 11.70 4.37 21.04
C ARG A 12 12.40 3.01 20.95
N ARG A 13 13.73 2.96 20.90
CA ARG A 13 14.49 1.74 20.62
C ARG A 13 14.24 0.59 21.62
N SER A 14 13.98 0.93 22.88
CA SER A 14 13.67 -0.04 23.95
C SER A 14 12.16 -0.16 24.23
N ASN A 15 11.32 0.53 23.47
CA ASN A 15 9.89 0.57 23.74
C ASN A 15 9.16 -0.55 22.97
N VAL A 16 8.16 -1.14 23.62
CA VAL A 16 7.16 -1.99 22.97
C VAL A 16 5.80 -1.30 22.97
N ILE A 17 4.95 -1.68 22.04
CA ILE A 17 3.55 -1.26 21.97
C ILE A 17 2.64 -2.48 21.99
N VAL A 18 1.66 -2.44 22.89
CA VAL A 18 0.68 -3.51 23.11
C VAL A 18 -0.68 -3.06 22.62
N HIS A 19 -1.23 -3.76 21.65
CA HIS A 19 -2.54 -3.50 21.06
C HIS A 19 -3.58 -4.49 21.56
N LYS A 20 -4.85 -4.02 21.64
CA LYS A 20 -6.01 -4.81 22.07
C LYS A 20 -5.90 -5.40 23.48
N TRP A 21 -5.04 -4.83 24.32
CA TRP A 21 -5.06 -5.14 25.74
C TRP A 21 -6.30 -4.50 26.37
N PRO A 22 -7.12 -5.24 27.16
CA PRO A 22 -8.33 -4.72 27.79
C PRO A 22 -8.09 -3.42 28.54
N GLN A 23 -9.05 -2.48 28.49
CA GLN A 23 -8.96 -1.18 29.15
C GLN A 23 -10.10 -1.06 30.15
N HIS A 24 -9.78 -0.59 31.37
CA HIS A 24 -10.74 -0.43 32.46
C HIS A 24 -10.79 1.02 32.94
N LYS A 25 -11.90 1.41 33.58
CA LYS A 25 -12.00 2.71 34.26
C LYS A 25 -11.05 2.69 35.46
N ASN A 26 -10.26 3.76 35.64
CA ASN A 26 -9.28 3.90 36.72
C ASN A 26 -8.21 2.78 36.72
N GLU A 27 -7.75 2.35 35.54
CA GLU A 27 -6.70 1.33 35.44
C GLU A 27 -5.36 1.83 36.00
N ASP A 28 -4.66 0.94 36.72
CA ASP A 28 -3.24 1.10 37.04
C ASP A 28 -2.41 0.51 35.90
N ILE A 29 -1.76 1.39 35.13
CA ILE A 29 -0.97 1.00 33.96
C ILE A 29 0.21 0.11 34.36
N LEU A 30 0.87 0.35 35.50
CA LEU A 30 1.99 -0.49 35.93
C LEU A 30 1.51 -1.89 36.28
N TYR A 31 0.35 -2.00 36.93
CA TYR A 31 -0.28 -3.29 37.21
C TYR A 31 -0.64 -4.05 35.92
N GLU A 32 -1.20 -3.38 34.92
CA GLU A 32 -1.48 -4.00 33.61
C GLU A 32 -0.19 -4.46 32.90
N ILE A 33 0.89 -3.69 33.00
CA ILE A 33 2.21 -4.09 32.47
C ILE A 33 2.74 -5.33 33.18
N GLN A 34 2.56 -5.44 34.50
CA GLN A 34 2.96 -6.64 35.25
C GLN A 34 2.18 -7.88 34.79
N LYS A 35 0.88 -7.77 34.50
CA LYS A 35 0.09 -8.87 33.92
C LYS A 35 0.62 -9.30 32.55
N ILE A 36 0.96 -8.33 31.69
CA ILE A 36 1.55 -8.59 30.37
C ILE A 36 2.87 -9.35 30.53
N ALA A 37 3.74 -8.88 31.42
CA ALA A 37 5.02 -9.51 31.67
C ALA A 37 4.88 -10.92 32.28
N ALA A 38 3.92 -11.13 33.16
CA ALA A 38 3.59 -12.46 33.69
C ALA A 38 3.14 -13.42 32.58
N LYS A 39 2.30 -12.95 31.64
CA LYS A 39 1.92 -13.73 30.44
C LYS A 39 3.11 -14.06 29.54
N LEU A 40 4.14 -13.22 29.54
CA LEU A 40 5.40 -13.47 28.83
C LEU A 40 6.37 -14.37 29.63
N GLY A 41 6.00 -14.81 30.84
CA GLY A 41 6.81 -15.69 31.68
C GLY A 41 7.82 -14.98 32.60
N PHE A 42 7.77 -13.65 32.69
CA PHE A 42 8.68 -12.88 33.55
C PHE A 42 8.12 -12.78 34.98
N LYS A 43 8.82 -13.38 35.96
CA LYS A 43 8.37 -13.45 37.37
C LYS A 43 8.51 -12.13 38.14
N THR A 44 9.46 -11.26 37.79
CA THR A 44 9.73 -9.98 38.48
C THR A 44 10.27 -8.91 37.52
N PRO A 45 9.47 -8.42 36.57
CA PRO A 45 9.91 -7.50 35.51
C PRO A 45 10.12 -6.06 36.00
N THR A 46 9.82 -5.74 37.26
CA THR A 46 9.66 -4.36 37.75
C THR A 46 10.93 -3.52 37.59
N LYS A 47 12.12 -4.12 37.73
CA LYS A 47 13.41 -3.44 37.49
C LYS A 47 13.72 -3.18 36.02
N GLU A 48 13.02 -3.85 35.12
CA GLU A 48 13.22 -3.75 33.67
C GLU A 48 12.21 -2.82 32.99
N ILE A 49 11.17 -2.40 33.71
CA ILE A 49 10.11 -1.49 33.26
C ILE A 49 10.44 -0.10 33.78
N LEU A 50 10.66 0.86 32.87
CA LEU A 50 10.85 2.27 33.21
C LEU A 50 9.52 3.01 33.35
N GLY A 51 8.48 2.52 32.67
CA GLY A 51 7.13 3.04 32.77
C GLY A 51 6.27 2.63 31.60
N GLY A 52 5.04 3.12 31.58
CA GLY A 52 4.18 2.97 30.41
C GLY A 52 2.94 3.86 30.48
N ARG A 53 2.27 3.96 29.34
CA ARG A 53 1.09 4.81 29.17
C ARG A 53 0.22 4.31 28.05
N ARG A 54 -1.10 4.54 28.15
CA ARG A 54 -1.99 4.43 26.99
C ARG A 54 -1.70 5.55 25.99
N ILE A 55 -1.75 5.26 24.70
CA ILE A 55 -1.65 6.28 23.65
C ILE A 55 -2.96 6.43 22.89
N VAL A 56 -3.31 7.67 22.56
CA VAL A 56 -4.47 7.96 21.70
C VAL A 56 -4.03 7.93 20.25
N LEU A 57 -4.73 7.15 19.42
CA LEU A 57 -4.53 7.17 17.97
C LEU A 57 -5.49 8.20 17.36
N LYS A 58 -5.02 8.97 16.37
CA LYS A 58 -5.79 10.09 15.75
C LYS A 58 -7.16 9.72 15.18
N LYS A 59 -7.43 8.42 14.96
CA LYS A 59 -8.70 7.89 14.43
C LYS A 59 -9.16 6.62 15.19
N SER A 60 -8.94 6.56 16.50
CA SER A 60 -9.42 5.42 17.29
C SER A 60 -10.91 5.53 17.56
N ASP A 61 -11.66 4.48 17.23
CA ASP A 61 -12.99 4.23 17.76
C ASP A 61 -12.94 4.23 19.30
N PRO A 62 -13.79 5.00 20.00
CA PRO A 62 -13.87 5.01 21.46
C PRO A 62 -14.08 3.63 22.09
N GLN A 63 -14.67 2.68 21.35
CA GLN A 63 -14.90 1.30 21.82
C GLN A 63 -13.65 0.43 21.71
N VAL A 64 -12.62 0.84 20.96
CA VAL A 64 -11.38 0.08 20.81
C VAL A 64 -10.41 0.47 21.92
N PRO A 65 -9.90 -0.50 22.71
CA PRO A 65 -8.91 -0.22 23.75
C PRO A 65 -7.69 0.50 23.20
N LYS A 66 -7.30 1.60 23.86
CA LYS A 66 -6.11 2.37 23.49
C LYS A 66 -4.85 1.50 23.67
N PRO A 67 -3.86 1.52 22.76
CA PRO A 67 -2.64 0.74 22.93
C PRO A 67 -1.83 1.20 24.16
N ILE A 68 -1.10 0.29 24.81
CA ILE A 68 -0.14 0.60 25.87
C ILE A 68 1.25 0.67 25.25
N VAL A 69 1.96 1.79 25.43
CA VAL A 69 3.39 1.87 25.19
C VAL A 69 4.12 1.59 26.49
N ILE A 70 5.10 0.69 26.45
CA ILE A 70 5.90 0.28 27.61
C ILE A 70 7.36 0.64 27.30
N SER A 71 7.95 1.44 28.18
CA SER A 71 9.37 1.78 28.15
C SER A 71 10.16 0.78 28.97
N LEU A 72 11.09 0.08 28.32
CA LEU A 72 11.96 -0.91 28.96
C LEU A 72 13.36 -0.34 29.16
N LYS A 73 14.09 -0.91 30.12
CA LYS A 73 15.44 -0.45 30.51
C LYS A 73 16.43 -0.39 29.34
N ASP A 74 16.33 -1.35 28.41
CA ASP A 74 17.27 -1.48 27.31
C ASP A 74 16.68 -2.26 26.13
N ARG A 75 17.44 -2.26 25.03
CA ARG A 75 17.10 -2.97 23.79
C ARG A 75 17.03 -4.49 23.96
N ALA A 76 17.90 -5.06 24.80
CA ALA A 76 17.96 -6.50 25.01
C ALA A 76 16.70 -7.02 25.71
N THR A 77 16.19 -6.27 26.69
CA THR A 77 14.93 -6.53 27.38
C THR A 77 13.76 -6.50 26.42
N ARG A 78 13.70 -5.48 25.55
CA ARG A 78 12.72 -5.38 24.48
C ARG A 78 12.76 -6.61 23.56
N GLU A 79 13.94 -7.10 23.18
CA GLU A 79 14.10 -8.31 22.36
C GLU A 79 13.64 -9.58 23.08
N LYS A 80 13.90 -9.70 24.39
CA LYS A 80 13.37 -10.81 25.20
C LYS A 80 11.85 -10.83 25.18
N TRP A 81 11.20 -9.67 25.34
CA TRP A 81 9.73 -9.57 25.34
C TRP A 81 9.12 -9.93 23.98
N THR A 82 9.67 -9.42 22.88
CA THR A 82 9.17 -9.74 21.53
C THR A 82 9.42 -11.21 21.17
N THR A 83 10.54 -11.79 21.59
CA THR A 83 10.85 -13.21 21.39
C THR A 83 9.88 -14.09 22.16
N ALA A 84 9.72 -13.85 23.46
CA ALA A 84 8.79 -14.60 24.32
C ALA A 84 7.35 -14.56 23.78
N PHE A 85 6.87 -13.39 23.35
CA PHE A 85 5.53 -13.25 22.76
C PHE A 85 5.30 -14.16 21.55
N ASN A 86 6.31 -14.27 20.68
CA ASN A 86 6.24 -15.09 19.47
C ASN A 86 6.36 -16.59 19.78
N GLU A 87 7.30 -16.98 20.65
CA GLU A 87 7.52 -18.38 21.06
C GLU A 87 6.29 -18.96 21.76
N LEU A 88 5.69 -18.18 22.67
CA LEU A 88 4.46 -18.54 23.38
C LEU A 88 3.19 -18.41 22.51
N LYS A 89 3.32 -17.91 21.27
CA LYS A 89 2.21 -17.72 20.31
C LYS A 89 1.03 -16.93 20.89
N LEU A 90 1.32 -15.92 21.72
CA LEU A 90 0.31 -15.15 22.45
C LEU A 90 -0.60 -14.31 21.54
N TRP A 91 -0.23 -14.12 20.27
CA TRP A 91 -1.11 -13.56 19.24
C TRP A 91 -2.44 -14.35 19.07
N LYS A 92 -2.49 -15.63 19.47
CA LYS A 92 -3.72 -16.43 19.50
C LYS A 92 -4.75 -15.91 20.49
N GLU A 93 -4.31 -15.18 21.52
CA GLU A 93 -5.17 -14.56 22.52
C GLU A 93 -5.75 -13.20 22.08
N LYS A 94 -5.62 -12.86 20.79
CA LYS A 94 -6.21 -11.66 20.15
C LYS A 94 -5.67 -10.32 20.68
N TRP A 95 -4.52 -10.31 21.34
CA TRP A 95 -3.72 -9.11 21.62
C TRP A 95 -2.36 -9.20 20.90
N TYR A 96 -1.71 -8.06 20.69
CA TYR A 96 -0.49 -7.99 19.90
C TYR A 96 0.58 -7.16 20.60
N LEU A 97 1.81 -7.68 20.65
CA LEU A 97 2.98 -6.96 21.13
C LEU A 97 3.92 -6.72 19.95
N ASN A 98 4.24 -5.45 19.69
CA ASN A 98 5.13 -5.03 18.61
C ASN A 98 6.21 -4.09 19.13
N GLU A 99 7.24 -3.85 18.32
CA GLU A 99 8.19 -2.77 18.53
C GLU A 99 7.50 -1.40 18.35
N HIS A 100 7.85 -0.42 19.18
CA HIS A 100 7.30 0.93 19.03
C HIS A 100 8.07 1.70 17.95
N LEU A 101 7.56 1.68 16.72
CA LEU A 101 8.16 2.39 15.60
C LEU A 101 7.86 3.90 15.64
N SER A 102 8.77 4.72 15.10
CA SER A 102 8.54 6.13 14.80
C SER A 102 7.39 6.29 13.80
N GLN A 103 6.79 7.49 13.71
CA GLN A 103 5.70 7.70 12.75
C GLN A 103 6.15 7.43 11.30
N TYR A 104 7.39 7.83 10.98
CA TYR A 104 8.00 7.53 9.69
C TYR A 104 8.14 6.02 9.44
N ASN A 105 8.65 5.26 10.41
CA ASN A 105 8.83 3.82 10.24
C ASN A 105 7.49 3.06 10.20
N GLN A 106 6.46 3.52 10.91
CA GLN A 106 5.09 3.01 10.77
C GLN A 106 4.54 3.25 9.36
N TYR A 107 4.78 4.43 8.80
CA TYR A 107 4.41 4.74 7.42
C TYR A 107 5.21 3.87 6.43
N LEU A 108 6.52 3.76 6.63
CA LEU A 108 7.41 2.98 5.78
C LEU A 108 7.02 1.50 5.72
N ILE A 109 6.76 0.86 6.87
CA ILE A 109 6.35 -0.55 6.88
C ILE A 109 4.96 -0.75 6.24
N SER A 110 4.06 0.23 6.36
CA SER A 110 2.76 0.20 5.67
C SER A 110 2.95 0.24 4.16
N GLN A 111 3.72 1.21 3.66
CA GLN A 111 4.02 1.32 2.24
C GLN A 111 4.78 0.08 1.72
N ALA A 112 5.70 -0.46 2.51
CA ALA A 112 6.45 -1.66 2.16
C ALA A 112 5.54 -2.90 2.03
N ARG A 113 4.53 -3.05 2.89
CA ARG A 113 3.54 -4.14 2.79
C ARG A 113 2.69 -4.03 1.53
N GLU A 114 2.22 -2.81 1.22
CA GLU A 114 1.48 -2.56 -0.01
C GLU A 114 2.34 -2.85 -1.25
N TRP A 115 3.59 -2.37 -1.25
CA TRP A 115 4.55 -2.60 -2.31
C TRP A 115 4.88 -4.10 -2.46
N ALA A 116 5.13 -4.79 -1.36
CA ALA A 116 5.43 -6.22 -1.35
C ALA A 116 4.28 -7.03 -1.92
N LYS A 117 3.04 -6.71 -1.53
CA LYS A 117 1.83 -7.33 -2.10
C LYS A 117 1.74 -7.10 -3.61
N LYS A 118 2.04 -5.89 -4.10
CA LYS A 118 2.04 -5.56 -5.53
C LYS A 118 3.14 -6.30 -6.30
N ASN A 119 4.30 -6.50 -5.70
CA ASN A 119 5.49 -7.07 -6.33
C ASN A 119 5.74 -8.55 -6.01
N ASN A 120 4.79 -9.24 -5.35
CA ASN A 120 4.88 -10.64 -4.93
C ASN A 120 6.11 -10.92 -4.05
N TRP A 121 6.40 -10.01 -3.11
CA TRP A 121 7.32 -10.28 -2.02
C TRP A 121 6.54 -10.91 -0.86
N GLU A 122 7.06 -12.00 -0.33
CA GLU A 122 6.36 -12.82 0.66
C GLU A 122 6.41 -12.24 2.07
N TYR A 123 7.47 -11.50 2.43
CA TYR A 123 7.70 -11.12 3.82
C TYR A 123 8.04 -9.64 3.99
N VAL A 124 7.32 -8.98 4.91
CA VAL A 124 7.60 -7.63 5.41
C VAL A 124 7.35 -7.60 6.92
N TRP A 125 8.38 -7.27 7.70
CA TRP A 125 8.32 -7.24 9.16
C TRP A 125 9.23 -6.15 9.72
N SER A 126 9.11 -5.86 11.01
CA SER A 126 10.11 -5.05 11.72
C SER A 126 11.01 -5.93 12.57
N LYS A 127 12.29 -5.58 12.62
CA LYS A 127 13.25 -6.19 13.55
C LYS A 127 14.23 -5.12 14.00
N ALA A 128 14.45 -5.01 15.31
CA ALA A 128 15.30 -3.98 15.89
C ALA A 128 14.87 -2.56 15.48
N CYS A 129 13.56 -2.32 15.41
CA CYS A 129 12.94 -1.08 14.95
C CYS A 129 13.27 -0.67 13.51
N ARG A 130 13.81 -1.59 12.70
CA ARG A 130 14.08 -1.41 11.27
C ARG A 130 13.08 -2.20 10.45
N VAL A 131 12.75 -1.71 9.26
CA VAL A 131 11.83 -2.37 8.34
C VAL A 131 12.63 -3.35 7.49
N MET A 132 12.25 -4.62 7.53
CA MET A 132 12.89 -5.69 6.78
C MET A 132 11.93 -6.24 5.73
N VAL A 133 12.46 -6.57 4.56
CA VAL A 133 11.72 -7.20 3.48
C VAL A 133 12.45 -8.41 2.93
N ARG A 134 11.70 -9.37 2.40
CA ARG A 134 12.27 -10.55 1.74
C ARG A 134 11.32 -11.07 0.67
N LYS A 135 11.85 -11.33 -0.53
CA LYS A 135 11.05 -11.72 -1.70
C LYS A 135 10.46 -13.12 -1.57
N THR A 136 11.31 -14.11 -1.27
CA THR A 136 10.90 -15.50 -1.02
C THR A 136 11.63 -16.06 0.20
N LYS A 137 11.22 -17.24 0.69
CA LYS A 137 11.92 -17.96 1.78
C LYS A 137 13.41 -18.28 1.47
N SER A 138 13.84 -18.27 0.21
CA SER A 138 15.25 -18.48 -0.18
C SER A 138 16.00 -17.18 -0.48
N SER A 139 15.28 -16.07 -0.65
CA SER A 139 15.89 -14.78 -1.00
C SER A 139 16.67 -14.16 0.16
N GLN A 140 17.59 -13.25 -0.13
CA GLN A 140 18.26 -12.45 0.89
C GLN A 140 17.26 -11.50 1.58
N VAL A 141 17.42 -11.31 2.89
CA VAL A 141 16.71 -10.29 3.66
C VAL A 141 17.34 -8.93 3.37
N ARG A 142 16.52 -7.92 3.07
CA ARG A 142 16.97 -6.54 2.84
C ARG A 142 16.34 -5.60 3.85
N GLU A 143 17.12 -4.63 4.33
CA GLU A 143 16.62 -3.53 5.14
C GLU A 143 16.08 -2.41 4.24
N LEU A 144 14.93 -1.88 4.61
CA LEU A 144 14.31 -0.72 4.00
C LEU A 144 14.44 0.47 4.95
N THR A 145 15.19 1.48 4.53
CA THR A 145 15.45 2.71 5.29
C THR A 145 14.62 3.88 4.79
N ASN A 146 14.16 3.83 3.54
CA ASN A 146 13.37 4.89 2.93
C ASN A 146 12.51 4.39 1.76
N LEU A 147 11.61 5.23 1.27
CA LEU A 147 10.71 4.90 0.16
C LEU A 147 11.39 4.93 -1.23
N GLU A 148 12.54 5.59 -1.38
CA GLU A 148 13.26 5.65 -2.66
C GLU A 148 13.83 4.28 -3.03
N GLN A 149 14.30 3.51 -2.04
CA GLN A 149 14.74 2.12 -2.25
C GLN A 149 13.65 1.23 -2.86
N LEU A 150 12.37 1.45 -2.53
CA LEU A 150 11.27 0.72 -3.19
C LEU A 150 11.18 1.04 -4.68
N LYS A 151 11.36 2.32 -5.05
CA LYS A 151 11.35 2.78 -6.45
C LYS A 151 12.55 2.25 -7.23
N GLU A 152 13.72 2.19 -6.60
CA GLU A 152 14.93 1.61 -7.21
C GLU A 152 14.80 0.10 -7.43
N TRP A 153 14.09 -0.60 -6.55
CA TRP A 153 13.87 -2.03 -6.71
C TRP A 153 12.82 -2.32 -7.79
N ASP A 154 11.82 -1.44 -7.93
CA ASP A 154 10.90 -1.49 -9.07
C ASP A 154 11.65 -1.33 -10.40
N SER A 155 12.66 -0.46 -10.49
CA SER A 155 13.43 -0.26 -11.73
C SER A 155 14.44 -1.38 -12.03
N LYS A 156 14.98 -2.06 -11.02
CA LYS A 156 15.97 -3.15 -11.20
C LYS A 156 15.34 -4.51 -11.53
N ASP A 157 14.15 -4.81 -11.01
CA ASP A 157 13.42 -6.06 -11.34
C ASP A 157 12.89 -6.08 -12.80
N GLU A 158 12.90 -4.95 -13.51
CA GLU A 158 12.53 -4.82 -14.94
C GLU A 158 13.60 -5.33 -15.93
N LEU A 159 14.84 -5.57 -15.49
CA LEU A 159 15.99 -5.91 -16.36
C LEU A 159 16.24 -7.43 -16.55
N SER A 160 15.39 -8.32 -16.02
CA SER A 160 15.52 -9.78 -16.29
C SER A 160 14.55 -10.26 -17.38
N PRO A 161 15.01 -10.93 -18.45
CA PRO A 161 14.13 -11.42 -19.51
C PRO A 161 13.48 -12.74 -19.09
N LYS A 162 12.14 -12.83 -19.16
CA LYS A 162 11.44 -14.12 -19.26
C LYS A 162 10.51 -14.11 -20.46
N SER A 163 10.65 -15.18 -21.24
CA SER A 163 10.08 -15.48 -22.54
C SER A 163 8.60 -15.92 -22.50
N ASP A 164 7.90 -15.49 -23.55
CA ASP A 164 6.94 -16.18 -24.42
C ASP A 164 5.43 -16.42 -24.11
N ASN A 165 4.69 -16.06 -25.18
CA ASN A 165 3.48 -16.60 -25.83
C ASN A 165 2.05 -16.12 -25.49
N HIS A 166 1.44 -15.56 -26.55
CA HIS A 166 0.21 -14.75 -26.62
C HIS A 166 -1.08 -15.59 -26.52
N ASP A 167 -1.06 -16.87 -26.89
CA ASP A 167 -2.23 -17.76 -26.84
C ASP A 167 -2.58 -18.20 -25.41
N SER A 168 -1.63 -18.12 -24.48
CA SER A 168 -1.86 -18.45 -23.06
C SER A 168 -2.62 -17.37 -22.28
N ILE A 169 -2.74 -16.18 -22.87
CA ILE A 169 -3.27 -14.98 -22.20
C ILE A 169 -4.80 -15.05 -22.14
N GLU A 170 -5.45 -15.37 -23.26
CA GLU A 170 -6.92 -15.40 -23.36
C GLU A 170 -7.55 -16.56 -22.57
N GLN A 171 -6.87 -17.72 -22.53
CA GLN A 171 -7.27 -18.85 -21.67
C GLN A 171 -7.11 -18.55 -20.17
N LYS A 172 -6.09 -17.78 -19.76
CA LYS A 172 -5.91 -17.38 -18.35
C LYS A 172 -6.96 -16.37 -17.87
N TYR A 173 -7.52 -15.54 -18.76
CA TYR A 173 -8.62 -14.62 -18.43
C TYR A 173 -9.95 -15.36 -18.20
N ARG A 174 -10.16 -16.53 -18.82
CA ARG A 174 -11.38 -17.34 -18.65
C ARG A 174 -11.44 -18.11 -17.32
N MET A 175 -10.31 -18.39 -16.68
CA MET A 175 -10.26 -19.20 -15.46
C MET A 175 -9.96 -18.37 -14.21
N LYS A 176 -11.01 -17.81 -13.60
CA LYS A 176 -11.32 -17.88 -12.15
C LYS A 176 -12.55 -17.03 -11.81
N LYS A 177 -13.61 -17.71 -11.38
CA LYS A 177 -14.80 -17.17 -10.73
C LYS A 177 -14.43 -16.85 -9.28
N ASP A 178 -14.42 -15.57 -8.86
CA ASP A 178 -14.76 -15.12 -7.48
C ASP A 178 -14.47 -13.63 -7.19
N ASP A 179 -15.02 -12.68 -7.97
CA ASP A 179 -15.00 -11.26 -7.55
C ASP A 179 -16.40 -10.62 -7.49
N GLY A 180 -17.50 -11.37 -7.61
CA GLY A 180 -18.86 -10.83 -7.52
C GLY A 180 -19.28 -9.81 -8.60
N TYR A 181 -18.44 -9.54 -9.60
CA TYR A 181 -18.76 -8.68 -10.75
C TYR A 181 -19.28 -9.50 -11.94
N ASN A 182 -20.36 -9.04 -12.58
CA ASN A 182 -20.86 -9.70 -13.78
C ASN A 182 -19.89 -9.52 -14.97
N GLU A 183 -19.90 -10.47 -15.90
CA GLU A 183 -18.95 -10.53 -17.03
C GLU A 183 -19.08 -9.31 -17.96
N ALA A 184 -20.28 -8.73 -18.05
CA ALA A 184 -20.54 -7.52 -18.83
C ALA A 184 -19.85 -6.28 -18.24
N GLU A 185 -19.89 -6.09 -16.92
CA GLU A 185 -19.21 -5.01 -16.21
C GLU A 185 -17.69 -5.10 -16.31
N ARG A 186 -17.15 -6.33 -16.31
CA ARG A 186 -15.72 -6.59 -16.56
C ARG A 186 -15.34 -6.18 -17.98
N LYS A 187 -16.12 -6.58 -18.98
CA LYS A 187 -15.89 -6.24 -20.40
C LYS A 187 -15.97 -4.73 -20.64
N HIS A 188 -16.92 -4.04 -20.00
CA HIS A 188 -17.07 -2.59 -20.12
C HIS A 188 -15.92 -1.77 -19.53
N ARG A 189 -15.19 -2.30 -18.55
CA ARG A 189 -14.04 -1.61 -17.93
C ARG A 189 -12.77 -1.68 -18.78
N LEU A 190 -12.67 -2.68 -19.67
CA LEU A 190 -11.50 -2.86 -20.53
C LEU A 190 -11.31 -1.71 -21.52
N THR A 191 -12.38 -1.04 -21.94
CA THR A 191 -12.34 0.10 -22.88
C THR A 191 -12.50 1.46 -22.21
N ASN A 192 -12.60 1.51 -20.88
CA ASN A 192 -12.78 2.75 -20.15
C ASN A 192 -11.43 3.40 -19.76
N LEU A 193 -11.38 4.73 -19.87
CA LEU A 193 -10.33 5.62 -19.37
C LEU A 193 -10.90 6.58 -18.34
N LEU A 194 -10.07 6.98 -17.37
CA LEU A 194 -10.38 7.99 -16.38
C LEU A 194 -9.43 9.19 -16.55
N VAL A 195 -10.00 10.37 -16.75
CA VAL A 195 -9.27 11.64 -16.76
C VAL A 195 -9.53 12.33 -15.42
N ARG A 196 -8.47 12.60 -14.67
CA ARG A 196 -8.54 13.25 -13.35
C ARG A 196 -7.93 14.64 -13.40
N ASN A 197 -8.43 15.53 -12.53
CA ASN A 197 -7.93 16.89 -12.35
C ASN A 197 -7.97 17.75 -13.64
N TYR A 198 -8.95 17.49 -14.52
CA TYR A 198 -9.14 18.27 -15.75
C TYR A 198 -9.96 19.53 -15.47
N TYR A 199 -9.28 20.67 -15.35
CA TYR A 199 -9.91 21.98 -15.16
C TYR A 199 -10.61 22.44 -16.45
N HIS A 200 -11.85 22.91 -16.31
CA HIS A 200 -12.65 23.44 -17.41
C HIS A 200 -13.65 24.46 -16.88
N LYS A 201 -14.17 25.31 -17.76
CA LYS A 201 -15.21 26.28 -17.41
C LYS A 201 -16.48 25.56 -16.96
N THR A 202 -17.18 26.13 -15.99
CA THR A 202 -18.51 25.63 -15.60
C THR A 202 -19.41 25.62 -16.83
N ASN A 203 -20.16 24.52 -17.02
CA ASN A 203 -21.08 24.30 -18.15
C ASN A 203 -20.52 23.83 -19.51
N THR A 204 -19.23 23.48 -19.64
CA THR A 204 -18.75 22.87 -20.91
C THR A 204 -19.36 21.47 -21.15
N PRO A 205 -19.93 21.19 -22.33
CA PRO A 205 -20.45 19.87 -22.68
C PRO A 205 -19.37 18.78 -22.61
N ILE A 206 -19.72 17.61 -22.04
CA ILE A 206 -18.74 16.55 -21.76
C ILE A 206 -18.05 16.03 -23.04
N MET A 207 -18.77 15.94 -24.15
CA MET A 207 -18.19 15.46 -25.41
C MET A 207 -17.15 16.45 -25.97
N LYS A 208 -17.37 17.77 -25.82
CA LYS A 208 -16.37 18.79 -26.18
C LYS A 208 -15.10 18.66 -25.32
N LEU A 209 -15.25 18.37 -24.02
CA LEU A 209 -14.09 18.15 -23.14
C LEU A 209 -13.29 16.92 -23.59
N VAL A 210 -13.96 15.83 -23.98
CA VAL A 210 -13.30 14.61 -24.48
C VAL A 210 -12.58 14.86 -25.80
N GLU A 211 -13.20 15.61 -26.70
CA GLU A 211 -12.60 16.03 -27.98
C GLU A 211 -11.35 16.88 -27.75
N GLU A 212 -11.40 17.89 -26.88
CA GLU A 212 -10.24 18.70 -26.49
C GLU A 212 -9.10 17.85 -25.91
N ILE A 213 -9.43 16.88 -25.04
CA ILE A 213 -8.45 15.95 -24.49
C ILE A 213 -7.79 15.16 -25.61
N GLY A 214 -8.58 14.61 -26.52
CA GLY A 214 -8.08 13.87 -27.66
C GLY A 214 -7.15 14.70 -28.56
N HIS A 215 -7.49 15.95 -28.84
CA HIS A 215 -6.61 16.86 -29.59
C HIS A 215 -5.33 17.18 -28.82
N LYS A 216 -5.40 17.37 -27.49
CA LYS A 216 -4.21 17.53 -26.64
C LYS A 216 -3.32 16.30 -26.65
N LEU A 217 -3.89 15.12 -26.89
CA LEU A 217 -3.15 13.86 -27.09
C LEU A 217 -2.60 13.72 -28.53
N GLY A 218 -2.89 14.65 -29.44
CA GLY A 218 -2.42 14.64 -30.82
C GLY A 218 -3.28 13.84 -31.80
N PHE A 219 -4.52 13.50 -31.43
CA PHE A 219 -5.47 12.88 -32.37
C PHE A 219 -6.12 13.95 -33.26
N SER A 220 -6.15 13.71 -34.57
CA SER A 220 -6.84 14.56 -35.55
C SER A 220 -8.36 14.41 -35.47
N ASN A 221 -8.85 13.18 -35.24
CA ASN A 221 -10.28 12.91 -35.04
C ASN A 221 -10.53 12.02 -33.80
N PRO A 222 -10.42 12.55 -32.59
CA PRO A 222 -10.52 11.75 -31.37
C PRO A 222 -11.89 11.10 -31.16
N MET A 223 -12.94 11.68 -31.71
CA MET A 223 -14.31 11.20 -31.49
C MET A 223 -14.64 9.91 -32.24
N GLU A 224 -13.84 9.54 -33.26
CA GLU A 224 -13.94 8.22 -33.90
C GLU A 224 -13.73 7.08 -32.91
N ASP A 225 -12.89 7.29 -31.89
CA ASP A 225 -12.54 6.27 -30.90
C ASP A 225 -13.55 6.20 -29.74
N VAL A 226 -14.39 7.22 -29.57
CA VAL A 226 -15.23 7.40 -28.38
C VAL A 226 -16.62 6.80 -28.61
N SER A 227 -17.07 5.98 -27.66
CA SER A 227 -18.43 5.44 -27.64
C SER A 227 -19.35 6.19 -26.67
N LYS A 228 -18.83 6.59 -25.50
CA LYS A 228 -19.58 7.29 -24.46
C LYS A 228 -18.64 8.05 -23.54
N ALA A 229 -19.12 9.12 -22.93
CA ALA A 229 -18.42 9.80 -21.85
C ALA A 229 -19.36 10.10 -20.68
N LEU A 230 -18.81 10.10 -19.47
CA LEU A 230 -19.51 10.50 -18.24
C LEU A 230 -18.63 11.42 -17.42
N LYS A 231 -19.24 12.41 -16.77
CA LYS A 231 -18.57 13.34 -15.87
C LYS A 231 -19.04 13.10 -14.44
N THR A 232 -18.10 12.98 -13.52
CA THR A 232 -18.38 12.93 -12.07
C THR A 232 -17.75 14.14 -11.39
N SER A 233 -17.96 14.28 -10.07
CA SER A 233 -17.26 15.27 -9.23
C SER A 233 -15.74 15.08 -9.19
N HIS A 234 -15.23 13.89 -9.53
CA HIS A 234 -13.83 13.52 -9.32
C HIS A 234 -13.05 13.20 -10.61
N TYR A 235 -13.75 12.80 -11.69
CA TYR A 235 -13.13 12.42 -12.94
C TYR A 235 -14.08 12.51 -14.14
N ILE A 236 -13.51 12.53 -15.34
CA ILE A 236 -14.21 12.25 -16.59
C ILE A 236 -13.90 10.80 -16.98
N MET A 237 -14.93 9.99 -17.16
CA MET A 237 -14.80 8.64 -17.69
C MET A 237 -15.08 8.66 -19.19
N ILE A 238 -14.13 8.16 -19.98
CA ILE A 238 -14.24 8.03 -21.43
C ILE A 238 -14.31 6.55 -21.76
N ARG A 239 -15.39 6.10 -22.37
CA ARG A 239 -15.50 4.73 -22.91
C ARG A 239 -15.15 4.77 -24.38
N LEU A 240 -14.12 4.03 -24.74
CA LEU A 240 -13.69 3.88 -26.12
C LEU A 240 -14.38 2.69 -26.79
N LYS A 241 -14.50 2.73 -28.11
CA LYS A 241 -15.16 1.69 -28.92
C LYS A 241 -14.42 0.36 -28.84
N THR A 242 -13.09 0.42 -28.78
CA THR A 242 -12.23 -0.77 -28.74
C THR A 242 -11.12 -0.65 -27.69
N ILE A 243 -10.49 -1.79 -27.37
CA ILE A 243 -9.34 -1.82 -26.48
C ILE A 243 -8.14 -1.16 -27.16
N GLU A 244 -7.96 -1.36 -28.46
CA GLU A 244 -6.88 -0.80 -29.27
C GLU A 244 -6.90 0.73 -29.26
N ALA A 245 -8.09 1.33 -29.38
CA ALA A 245 -8.29 2.77 -29.21
C ALA A 245 -7.80 3.24 -27.83
N LYS A 246 -8.13 2.50 -26.77
CA LYS A 246 -7.62 2.78 -25.41
C LYS A 246 -6.11 2.72 -25.32
N MET A 247 -5.49 1.71 -25.93
CA MET A 247 -4.03 1.59 -25.97
C MET A 247 -3.41 2.80 -26.66
N ARG A 248 -3.98 3.22 -27.80
CA ARG A 248 -3.51 4.40 -28.56
C ARG A 248 -3.57 5.66 -27.72
N TRP A 249 -4.70 5.92 -27.05
CA TRP A 249 -4.88 7.10 -26.19
C TRP A 249 -3.87 7.15 -25.03
N LEU A 250 -3.66 6.02 -24.34
CA LEU A 250 -2.69 5.94 -23.24
C LEU A 250 -1.24 6.07 -23.73
N LYS A 251 -0.91 5.50 -24.89
CA LYS A 251 0.40 5.66 -25.51
C LYS A 251 0.66 7.11 -25.88
N ALA A 252 -0.34 7.78 -26.46
CA ALA A 252 -0.26 9.19 -26.79
C ALA A 252 -0.03 10.07 -25.55
N TYR A 253 -0.77 9.82 -24.46
CA TYR A 253 -0.61 10.55 -23.19
C TYR A 253 0.82 10.49 -22.64
N LYS A 254 1.48 9.32 -22.71
CA LYS A 254 2.86 9.14 -22.25
C LYS A 254 3.89 9.96 -23.01
N ASN A 255 3.58 10.30 -24.26
CA ASN A 255 4.50 11.06 -25.12
C ASN A 255 4.36 12.57 -24.91
N ILE A 256 3.45 13.02 -24.04
CA ILE A 256 3.27 14.42 -23.74
C ILE A 256 4.14 14.80 -22.55
N ASN A 257 4.64 16.03 -22.56
CA ASN A 257 5.38 16.58 -21.44
C ASN A 257 4.45 16.82 -20.23
N LEU A 258 4.47 15.87 -19.29
CA LEU A 258 3.66 15.88 -18.07
C LEU A 258 3.95 17.09 -17.16
N SER A 259 5.16 17.65 -17.19
CA SER A 259 5.49 18.85 -16.38
C SER A 259 4.65 20.09 -16.73
N LYS A 260 4.07 20.12 -17.93
CA LYS A 260 3.22 21.21 -18.41
C LYS A 260 1.72 20.92 -18.27
N GLN A 261 1.33 19.75 -17.77
CA GLN A 261 -0.06 19.31 -17.66
C GLN A 261 -0.50 19.14 -16.20
N ARG A 262 -1.68 19.67 -15.88
CA ARG A 262 -2.29 19.57 -14.54
C ARG A 262 -3.31 18.43 -14.42
N TRP A 263 -3.41 17.55 -15.40
CA TRP A 263 -4.42 16.47 -15.47
C TRP A 263 -3.79 15.12 -15.78
N TYR A 264 -4.48 14.05 -15.38
CA TYR A 264 -3.97 12.67 -15.45
C TYR A 264 -4.92 11.74 -16.19
N LEU A 265 -4.38 10.94 -17.12
CA LEU A 265 -5.13 9.89 -17.82
C LEU A 265 -4.77 8.52 -17.24
N ASN A 266 -5.75 7.82 -16.70
CA ASN A 266 -5.61 6.53 -16.06
C ASN A 266 -6.52 5.48 -16.71
N GLU A 267 -6.17 4.21 -16.55
CA GLU A 267 -7.06 3.12 -16.92
C GLU A 267 -8.19 2.96 -15.90
N HIS A 268 -9.37 2.56 -16.36
CA HIS A 268 -10.46 2.16 -15.48
C HIS A 268 -10.48 0.64 -15.27
N LEU A 269 -9.41 0.09 -14.71
CA LEU A 269 -9.31 -1.33 -14.38
C LEU A 269 -9.72 -1.58 -12.93
N SER A 270 -10.28 -2.77 -12.63
CA SER A 270 -10.28 -3.27 -11.25
C SER A 270 -8.84 -3.56 -10.83
N ASP A 271 -8.53 -3.53 -9.53
CA ASP A 271 -7.17 -3.79 -9.03
C ASP A 271 -6.61 -5.15 -9.53
N TYR A 272 -7.48 -6.14 -9.74
CA TYR A 272 -7.14 -7.44 -10.33
C TYR A 272 -6.84 -7.36 -11.83
N ASN A 273 -7.68 -6.67 -12.61
CA ASN A 273 -7.45 -6.53 -14.05
C ASN A 273 -6.25 -5.64 -14.36
N LEU A 274 -5.96 -4.65 -13.51
CA LEU A 274 -4.73 -3.84 -13.58
C LEU A 274 -3.48 -4.70 -13.35
N GLN A 275 -3.54 -5.65 -12.41
CA GLN A 275 -2.45 -6.59 -12.16
C GLN A 275 -2.25 -7.59 -13.30
N LEU A 276 -3.33 -8.11 -13.88
CA LEU A 276 -3.26 -9.08 -14.98
C LEU A 276 -2.80 -8.41 -16.29
N TYR A 277 -3.31 -7.20 -16.58
CA TYR A 277 -2.92 -6.39 -17.73
C TYR A 277 -1.47 -5.89 -17.66
N LYS A 278 -0.98 -5.49 -16.47
CA LYS A 278 0.44 -5.15 -16.25
C LYS A 278 1.37 -6.37 -16.35
N LYS A 279 0.87 -7.57 -16.03
CA LYS A 279 1.61 -8.83 -16.22
C LYS A 279 1.76 -9.20 -17.70
N THR A 280 0.74 -8.94 -18.53
CA THR A 280 0.70 -9.39 -19.93
C THR A 280 1.15 -8.34 -20.95
N ASN A 281 1.12 -7.04 -20.61
CA ASN A 281 1.53 -5.96 -21.52
C ASN A 281 2.76 -5.22 -21.01
N LYS A 282 3.92 -5.46 -21.64
CA LYS A 282 5.22 -4.80 -21.34
C LYS A 282 5.10 -3.26 -21.23
N TRP A 283 4.22 -2.64 -22.02
CA TRP A 283 4.07 -1.18 -22.06
C TRP A 283 3.19 -0.62 -20.91
N ALA A 284 2.31 -1.42 -20.30
CA ALA A 284 1.43 -1.01 -19.19
C ALA A 284 2.16 -0.90 -17.84
N LYS A 285 3.35 -1.52 -17.72
CA LYS A 285 4.23 -1.40 -16.55
C LYS A 285 4.73 0.05 -16.32
N ARG A 286 4.83 0.84 -17.39
CA ARG A 286 5.23 2.27 -17.37
C ARG A 286 4.14 3.27 -16.93
N ILE A 287 2.94 2.83 -16.50
CA ILE A 287 1.86 3.70 -15.97
C ILE A 287 1.82 3.60 -14.43
N GLY A 288 2.89 4.06 -13.78
CA GLY A 288 3.00 4.15 -12.33
C GLY A 288 3.90 5.31 -11.95
#